data_AF-A0A8J9U5Q8-F1
#
_entry.id   AF-A0A8J9U5Q8-F1
#
_cell.length_a   1.000
_cell.length_b   1.000
_cell.length_c   1.000
_cell.angle_alpha   90.00
_cell.angle_beta   90.00
_cell.angle_gamma   90.00
#
_symmetry.space_group_name_H-M   'P 1'
#
loop_
_entity.id
_entity.type
_entity.pdbx_description
1 polymer ?
#
loop_
_entity_poly.entity_id
_entity_poly.type
_entity_poly.pdbx_seq_one_letter_code
_entity_poly.pdbx_strand_id
1 'polypeptide(L)'
;MPGISTTKLLVSRVPKVPGQVEGDYPGPMNDGPLVLDSLVLRSDPSLPSYVTRLIKPGLEEFTLIDKDVVCRFKIHMSERHSDTKYTYRAGAFSGVRSYIGEATGGSRVCSVFACTGNNIDTCGKRFPRFSSNTTAVFEELTITATVPTPKPNTDLSANSATYFPLSLDKTIKPLKPEYFNFNSVSFFDSLSIYTLKLVKSAPDLYSFAIWGREYTTDDEEISPPREHVEGADDSTTTTPAPEDDAPDSSFIHKSSLTLLVTSGSPSLRSGSPLEKY
;
A
#
# COMPACT_ATOMS: atom_id res chain seq x y z
N MET A 1 -13.36 -32.32 -24.98
CA MET A 1 -14.71 -31.93 -24.51
C MET A 1 -15.11 -30.67 -25.28
N PRO A 2 -16.28 -30.63 -25.95
CA PRO A 2 -16.76 -29.43 -26.61
C PRO A 2 -17.06 -28.36 -25.53
N GLY A 3 -16.46 -27.19 -25.69
CA GLY A 3 -16.52 -26.08 -24.72
C GLY A 3 -17.93 -25.52 -24.62
N ILE A 4 -18.53 -25.68 -23.45
CA ILE A 4 -19.76 -24.97 -23.08
C ILE A 4 -19.39 -23.48 -23.08
N SER A 5 -20.11 -22.66 -23.86
CA SER A 5 -19.90 -21.21 -23.91
C SER A 5 -19.98 -20.62 -22.51
N THR A 6 -18.86 -20.11 -21.99
CA THR A 6 -18.76 -19.45 -20.67
C THR A 6 -19.09 -17.96 -20.74
N THR A 7 -19.42 -17.44 -21.93
CA THR A 7 -19.80 -16.03 -22.12
C THR A 7 -21.06 -15.72 -21.32
N LYS A 8 -20.96 -14.75 -20.40
CA LYS A 8 -22.08 -14.26 -19.59
C LYS A 8 -22.23 -12.76 -19.77
N LEU A 9 -23.48 -12.31 -19.93
CA LEU A 9 -23.83 -10.89 -19.89
C LEU A 9 -23.97 -10.45 -18.43
N LEU A 10 -23.16 -9.47 -18.01
CA LEU A 10 -23.27 -8.84 -16.71
C LEU A 10 -24.10 -7.55 -16.85
N VAL A 11 -25.15 -7.41 -16.04
CA VAL A 11 -26.03 -6.23 -16.05
C VAL A 11 -25.98 -5.60 -14.68
N SER A 12 -25.73 -4.28 -14.64
CA SER A 12 -25.68 -3.51 -13.40
C SER A 12 -26.44 -2.19 -13.56
N ARG A 13 -27.09 -1.75 -12.48
CA ARG A 13 -27.74 -0.43 -12.41
C ARG A 13 -26.72 0.56 -11.85
N VAL A 14 -26.40 1.59 -12.64
CA VAL A 14 -25.48 2.67 -12.25
C VAL A 14 -26.31 3.94 -12.11
N PRO A 15 -26.17 4.70 -11.00
CA PRO A 15 -26.91 5.94 -10.84
C PRO A 15 -26.46 6.95 -11.90
N LYS A 16 -27.40 7.74 -12.43
CA LYS A 16 -27.06 8.83 -13.38
C LYS A 16 -26.28 9.96 -12.69
N VAL A 17 -26.47 10.12 -11.39
CA VAL A 17 -25.79 11.11 -10.55
C VAL A 17 -24.97 10.37 -9.48
N PRO A 18 -23.65 10.60 -9.40
CA PRO A 18 -22.83 10.02 -8.35
C PRO A 18 -23.39 10.32 -6.95
N GLY A 19 -23.41 9.32 -6.06
CA GLY A 19 -23.87 9.48 -4.68
C GLY A 19 -25.37 9.24 -4.43
N GLN A 20 -26.18 8.99 -5.46
CA GLN A 20 -27.61 8.65 -5.32
C GLN A 20 -27.88 7.20 -5.75
N VAL A 21 -27.42 6.24 -4.94
CA VAL A 21 -27.77 4.82 -5.15
C VAL A 21 -28.82 4.42 -4.12
N GLU A 22 -30.06 4.25 -4.58
CA GLU A 22 -31.13 3.62 -3.79
C GLU A 22 -31.35 2.19 -4.29
N GLY A 23 -31.23 1.20 -3.39
CA GLY A 23 -31.54 -0.21 -3.63
C GLY A 23 -30.38 -1.19 -3.44
N ASP A 24 -30.72 -2.47 -3.30
CA ASP A 24 -29.75 -3.56 -3.20
C ASP A 24 -29.05 -3.77 -4.55
N TYR A 25 -27.73 -3.65 -4.55
CA TYR A 25 -26.89 -3.89 -5.71
C TYR A 25 -26.70 -5.40 -5.91
N PRO A 26 -27.18 -6.00 -7.03
CA PRO A 26 -26.82 -7.37 -7.36
C PRO A 26 -25.33 -7.37 -7.69
N GLY A 27 -24.51 -7.67 -6.68
CA GLY A 27 -23.06 -7.76 -6.79
C GLY A 27 -22.64 -8.76 -7.87
N PRO A 28 -21.35 -8.74 -8.27
CA PRO A 28 -20.82 -9.77 -9.16
C PRO A 28 -21.10 -11.16 -8.60
N MET A 29 -21.44 -12.13 -9.47
CA MET A 29 -21.69 -13.52 -9.10
C MET A 29 -20.61 -14.04 -8.13
N ASN A 30 -21.01 -14.53 -6.96
CA ASN A 30 -20.11 -15.03 -5.92
C ASN A 30 -19.75 -16.49 -6.17
N ASP A 31 -18.72 -16.72 -6.97
CA ASP A 31 -18.05 -18.00 -7.01
C ASP A 31 -17.23 -18.19 -5.73
N GLY A 32 -17.34 -19.37 -5.11
CA GLY A 32 -16.59 -19.71 -3.92
C GLY A 32 -15.09 -19.85 -4.23
N PRO A 33 -14.20 -19.64 -3.24
CA PRO A 33 -12.75 -19.65 -3.45
C PRO A 33 -12.20 -21.01 -3.96
N LEU A 34 -12.91 -22.11 -3.69
CA LEU A 34 -12.60 -23.46 -4.19
C LEU A 34 -12.63 -23.57 -5.72
N VAL A 35 -13.54 -22.83 -6.38
CA VAL A 35 -13.65 -22.84 -7.85
C VAL A 35 -12.41 -22.22 -8.50
N LEU A 36 -11.66 -21.46 -7.72
CA LEU A 36 -10.48 -20.75 -8.18
C LEU A 36 -9.19 -21.54 -7.95
N ASP A 37 -9.20 -22.80 -7.51
CA ASP A 37 -7.97 -23.58 -7.25
C ASP A 37 -7.09 -23.74 -8.51
N SER A 38 -7.69 -23.75 -9.70
CA SER A 38 -6.96 -23.77 -10.98
C SER A 38 -6.55 -22.37 -11.48
N LEU A 39 -6.91 -21.30 -10.77
CA LEU A 39 -6.59 -19.92 -11.18
C LEU A 39 -5.16 -19.58 -10.78
N VAL A 40 -4.29 -19.45 -11.80
CA VAL A 40 -2.92 -18.97 -11.62
C VAL A 40 -2.89 -17.45 -11.73
N LEU A 41 -2.52 -16.79 -10.64
CA LEU A 41 -2.25 -15.35 -10.63
C LEU A 41 -0.80 -15.10 -11.03
N ARG A 42 -0.58 -14.11 -11.89
CA ARG A 42 0.76 -13.58 -12.13
C ARG A 42 1.09 -12.58 -11.05
N SER A 43 2.17 -12.83 -10.31
CA SER A 43 2.72 -11.86 -9.38
C SER A 43 3.17 -10.61 -10.13
N ASP A 44 3.06 -9.45 -9.49
CA ASP A 44 3.57 -8.20 -10.05
C ASP A 44 5.10 -8.26 -10.16
N PRO A 45 5.68 -8.12 -11.37
CA PRO A 45 7.13 -8.23 -11.57
C PRO A 45 7.94 -7.18 -10.81
N SER A 46 7.33 -6.07 -10.36
CA SER A 46 8.04 -5.07 -9.55
C SER A 46 8.14 -5.41 -8.06
N LEU A 47 7.47 -6.45 -7.55
CA LEU A 47 7.51 -6.81 -6.11
C LEU A 47 8.94 -6.96 -5.54
N PRO A 48 9.90 -7.60 -6.25
CA PRO A 48 11.28 -7.68 -5.77
C PRO A 48 11.98 -6.32 -5.63
N SER A 49 11.47 -5.26 -6.26
CA SER A 49 12.04 -3.91 -6.19
C SER A 49 11.47 -3.07 -5.04
N TYR A 50 10.51 -3.59 -4.27
CA TYR A 50 9.85 -2.88 -3.17
C TYR A 50 10.75 -2.84 -1.93
N VAL A 51 10.62 -1.80 -1.12
CA VAL A 51 11.05 -1.84 0.29
C VAL A 51 9.96 -2.53 1.08
N THR A 52 10.26 -3.66 1.71
CA THR A 52 9.22 -4.48 2.39
C THR A 52 9.58 -4.89 3.81
N ARG A 53 8.55 -5.13 4.62
CA ARG A 53 8.66 -5.63 6.00
C ARG A 53 7.62 -6.71 6.25
N LEU A 54 8.02 -7.79 6.93
CA LEU A 54 7.09 -8.81 7.43
C LEU A 54 6.22 -8.22 8.55
N ILE A 55 4.93 -8.52 8.51
CA ILE A 55 3.96 -8.13 9.53
C ILE A 55 3.81 -9.30 10.50
N LYS A 56 4.06 -9.07 11.78
CA LYS A 56 3.82 -10.04 12.85
C LYS A 56 2.39 -9.88 13.39
N PRO A 57 1.83 -10.93 14.00
CA PRO A 57 0.53 -10.82 14.67
C PRO A 57 0.59 -9.84 15.85
N GLY A 58 -0.51 -9.13 16.09
CA GLY A 58 -0.64 -8.09 17.10
C GLY A 58 -0.81 -6.70 16.49
N LEU A 59 -0.59 -5.68 17.32
CA LEU A 59 -0.62 -4.28 16.92
C LEU A 59 0.78 -3.82 16.53
N GLU A 60 0.93 -3.36 15.30
CA GLU A 60 2.15 -2.75 14.78
C GLU A 60 1.87 -1.39 14.15
N GLU A 61 2.78 -0.45 14.39
CA GLU A 61 2.81 0.84 13.71
C GLU A 61 4.24 1.12 13.23
N PHE A 62 4.40 1.34 11.94
CA PHE A 62 5.71 1.57 11.33
C PHE A 62 5.62 2.35 10.03
N THR A 63 6.76 2.83 9.54
CA THR A 63 6.88 3.57 8.30
C THR A 63 7.89 2.90 7.36
N LEU A 64 7.54 2.79 6.09
CA LEU A 64 8.45 2.42 5.01
C LEU A 64 8.59 3.60 4.06
N ILE A 65 9.82 3.86 3.60
CA ILE A 65 10.13 4.97 2.69
C ILE A 65 10.80 4.40 1.46
N ASP A 66 10.31 4.78 0.29
CA ASP A 66 10.98 4.54 -0.98
C ASP A 66 10.96 5.78 -1.87
N LYS A 67 12.14 6.35 -2.12
CA LYS A 67 12.34 7.63 -2.82
C LYS A 67 11.39 8.73 -2.30
N ASP A 68 10.41 9.12 -3.11
CA ASP A 68 9.45 10.18 -2.83
C ASP A 68 8.13 9.68 -2.21
N VAL A 69 8.01 8.39 -1.91
CA VAL A 69 6.84 7.78 -1.26
C VAL A 69 7.16 7.44 0.18
N VAL A 70 6.35 7.96 1.11
CA VAL A 70 6.37 7.60 2.53
C VAL A 70 5.08 6.87 2.88
N CYS A 71 5.19 5.60 3.23
CA CYS A 71 4.07 4.74 3.60
C CYS A 71 4.06 4.51 5.11
N ARG A 72 3.04 5.03 5.81
CA ARG A 72 2.80 4.73 7.22
C ARG A 72 1.73 3.66 7.34
N PHE A 73 2.00 2.66 8.16
CA PHE A 73 1.12 1.51 8.40
C PHE A 73 0.74 1.48 9.87
N LYS A 74 -0.56 1.36 10.14
CA LYS A 74 -1.09 1.00 11.46
C LYS A 74 -1.94 -0.26 11.28
N ILE A 75 -1.48 -1.37 11.85
CA ILE A 75 -2.02 -2.70 11.57
C ILE A 75 -2.28 -3.40 12.90
N HIS A 76 -3.48 -3.93 13.08
CA HIS A 76 -3.81 -4.91 14.10
C HIS A 76 -4.29 -6.17 13.37
N MET A 77 -3.51 -7.24 13.50
CA MET A 77 -3.74 -8.48 12.78
C MET A 77 -3.64 -9.68 13.73
N SER A 78 -4.57 -10.61 13.63
CA SER A 78 -4.49 -11.92 14.28
C SER A 78 -4.38 -13.05 13.25
N GLU A 79 -3.62 -14.08 13.60
CA GLU A 79 -3.54 -15.29 12.79
C GLU A 79 -4.61 -16.30 13.20
N ARG A 80 -5.09 -17.06 12.22
CA ARG A 80 -5.96 -18.20 12.48
C ARG A 80 -5.14 -19.46 12.72
N HIS A 81 -5.69 -20.38 13.49
CA HIS A 81 -5.09 -21.68 13.70
C HIS A 81 -5.22 -22.54 12.43
N SER A 82 -4.11 -22.69 11.70
CA SER A 82 -4.01 -23.52 10.50
C SER A 82 -2.57 -23.97 10.27
N ASP A 83 -2.39 -25.20 9.78
CA ASP A 83 -1.09 -25.73 9.38
C ASP A 83 -0.53 -25.05 8.13
N THR A 84 -1.39 -24.39 7.35
CA THR A 84 -1.03 -23.65 6.14
C THR A 84 -1.62 -22.25 6.23
N LYS A 85 -0.76 -21.24 6.33
CA LYS A 85 -1.19 -19.85 6.46
C LYS A 85 -0.39 -18.94 5.55
N TYR A 86 -1.05 -17.90 5.05
CA TYR A 86 -0.38 -16.80 4.40
C TYR A 86 0.38 -16.00 5.44
N THR A 87 1.57 -15.56 5.06
CA THR A 87 2.28 -14.50 5.74
C THR A 87 1.94 -13.18 5.05
N TYR A 88 2.11 -12.07 5.76
CA TYR A 88 1.80 -10.76 5.23
C TYR A 88 3.02 -9.86 5.25
N ARG A 89 3.18 -9.09 4.18
CA ARG A 89 4.23 -8.07 4.07
C ARG A 89 3.58 -6.72 3.81
N ALA A 90 4.12 -5.68 4.43
CA ALA A 90 3.92 -4.32 4.02
C ALA A 90 5.01 -3.94 3.00
N GLY A 91 4.67 -3.12 2.02
CA GLY A 91 5.59 -2.68 0.98
C GLY A 91 5.39 -1.22 0.58
N ALA A 92 6.50 -0.53 0.38
CA ALA A 92 6.59 0.78 -0.25
C ALA A 92 7.37 0.66 -1.57
N PHE A 93 6.90 1.34 -2.61
CA PHE A 93 7.56 1.39 -3.90
C PHE A 93 7.40 2.75 -4.55
N SER A 94 8.49 3.30 -5.06
CA SER A 94 8.49 4.41 -5.99
C SER A 94 9.47 4.14 -7.13
N GLY A 95 8.93 3.89 -8.32
CA GLY A 95 9.76 3.53 -9.46
C GLY A 95 8.95 3.14 -10.68
N VAL A 96 9.62 2.46 -11.59
CA VAL A 96 9.08 2.06 -12.89
C VAL A 96 8.86 0.56 -12.88
N ARG A 97 7.65 0.12 -13.26
CA ARG A 97 7.30 -1.30 -13.38
C ARG A 97 7.06 -1.70 -14.83
N SER A 98 7.23 -2.99 -15.12
CA SER A 98 6.88 -3.56 -16.42
C SER A 98 5.43 -4.04 -16.45
N TYR A 99 4.73 -3.76 -17.54
CA TYR A 99 3.43 -4.31 -17.89
C TYR A 99 3.61 -5.52 -18.80
N ILE A 100 4.25 -6.57 -18.27
CA ILE A 100 4.45 -7.86 -18.97
C ILE A 100 5.25 -7.67 -20.28
N GLY A 101 6.25 -6.80 -20.25
CA GLY A 101 7.13 -6.56 -21.41
C GLY A 101 6.52 -5.75 -22.55
N GLU A 102 5.25 -5.37 -22.47
CA GLU A 102 4.58 -4.55 -23.50
C GLU A 102 4.86 -3.06 -23.33
N ALA A 103 4.96 -2.60 -22.07
CA ALA A 103 5.22 -1.22 -21.72
C ALA A 103 5.89 -1.14 -20.34
N THR A 104 6.49 -0.01 -20.04
CA THR A 104 6.89 0.36 -18.68
C THR A 104 6.09 1.56 -18.21
N GLY A 105 5.99 1.74 -16.90
CA GLY A 105 5.37 2.94 -16.37
C GLY A 105 5.63 3.18 -14.91
N GLY A 106 5.64 4.46 -14.55
CA GLY A 106 5.83 4.92 -13.19
C GLY A 106 4.72 4.47 -12.27
N SER A 107 5.09 4.05 -11.07
CA SER A 107 4.18 3.63 -10.01
C SER A 107 4.70 4.05 -8.64
N ARG A 108 3.77 4.47 -7.79
CA ARG A 108 3.98 4.80 -6.38
C ARG A 108 3.00 3.99 -5.54
N VAL A 109 3.49 3.10 -4.69
CA VAL A 109 2.64 2.08 -4.05
C VAL A 109 2.92 1.99 -2.56
N CYS A 110 1.86 2.01 -1.77
CA CYS A 110 1.86 1.58 -0.38
C CYS A 110 0.90 0.41 -0.25
N SER A 111 1.36 -0.76 0.19
CA SER A 111 0.56 -1.98 0.11
C SER A 111 0.81 -2.92 1.28
N VAL A 112 -0.23 -3.67 1.64
CA VAL A 112 -0.14 -4.92 2.38
C VAL A 112 -0.56 -6.04 1.44
N PHE A 113 0.21 -7.12 1.39
CA PHE A 113 -0.06 -8.25 0.50
C PHE A 113 0.32 -9.59 1.15
N ALA A 114 -0.43 -10.62 0.77
CA ALA A 114 -0.25 -11.99 1.23
C ALA A 114 0.84 -12.73 0.43
N CYS A 115 1.54 -13.61 1.12
CA CYS A 115 2.60 -14.46 0.58
C CYS A 115 2.41 -15.90 1.06
N THR A 116 2.72 -16.88 0.22
CA THR A 116 2.63 -18.30 0.60
C THR A 116 3.82 -18.77 1.44
N GLY A 117 4.79 -17.89 1.70
CA GLY A 117 5.96 -18.10 2.55
C GLY A 117 6.59 -16.77 2.96
N ASN A 118 7.74 -16.78 3.63
CA ASN A 118 8.37 -15.54 4.12
C ASN A 118 9.03 -14.70 3.02
N ASN A 119 9.34 -15.32 1.88
CA ASN A 119 10.17 -14.73 0.83
C ASN A 119 9.32 -13.90 -0.12
N ILE A 120 9.87 -12.79 -0.61
CA ILE A 120 9.12 -11.81 -1.43
C ILE A 120 8.61 -12.41 -2.76
N ASP A 121 9.32 -13.40 -3.30
CA ASP A 121 8.97 -14.11 -4.52
C ASP A 121 7.76 -15.03 -4.35
N THR A 122 7.39 -15.36 -3.11
CA THR A 122 6.17 -16.12 -2.78
C THR A 122 4.93 -15.24 -2.67
N CYS A 123 5.09 -13.91 -2.75
CA CYS A 123 4.00 -12.95 -2.63
C CYS A 123 3.16 -12.84 -3.90
N GLY A 124 1.88 -12.51 -3.72
CA GLY A 124 0.91 -12.43 -4.84
C GLY A 124 0.56 -13.80 -5.44
N LYS A 125 0.96 -14.90 -4.79
CA LYS A 125 0.63 -16.28 -5.18
C LYS A 125 -0.44 -16.84 -4.26
N ARG A 126 -1.14 -17.87 -4.74
CA ARG A 126 -2.11 -18.63 -3.96
C ARG A 126 -1.59 -20.02 -3.66
N PHE A 127 -2.01 -20.58 -2.54
CA PHE A 127 -1.85 -22.01 -2.31
C PHE A 127 -2.58 -22.81 -3.41
N PRO A 128 -2.01 -23.92 -3.91
CA PRO A 128 -2.62 -24.72 -4.99
C PRO A 128 -4.00 -25.30 -4.64
N ARG A 129 -4.30 -25.43 -3.35
CA ARG A 129 -5.62 -25.84 -2.86
C ARG A 129 -6.09 -24.85 -1.83
N PHE A 130 -7.31 -24.36 -2.00
CA PHE A 130 -7.94 -23.52 -1.01
C PHE A 130 -8.19 -24.32 0.29
N SER A 131 -7.83 -23.70 1.41
CA SER A 131 -8.21 -24.16 2.74
C SER A 131 -8.85 -23.01 3.50
N SER A 132 -9.94 -23.30 4.21
CA SER A 132 -10.54 -22.32 5.11
C SER A 132 -9.54 -22.02 6.24
N ASN A 133 -9.40 -20.75 6.61
CA ASN A 133 -8.52 -20.25 7.69
C ASN A 133 -7.03 -20.09 7.33
N THR A 134 -6.67 -20.04 6.05
CA THR A 134 -5.29 -19.72 5.64
C THR A 134 -4.95 -18.23 5.77
N THR A 135 -5.94 -17.34 5.76
CA THR A 135 -5.75 -15.88 5.84
C THR A 135 -5.74 -15.39 7.27
N ALA A 136 -5.05 -14.26 7.50
CA ALA A 136 -5.11 -13.55 8.76
C ALA A 136 -6.38 -12.71 8.86
N VAL A 137 -6.77 -12.36 10.09
CA VAL A 137 -7.86 -11.43 10.36
C VAL A 137 -7.25 -10.06 10.63
N PHE A 138 -7.70 -9.05 9.89
CA PHE A 138 -7.33 -7.66 10.14
C PHE A 138 -8.44 -7.00 10.95
N GLU A 139 -8.18 -6.72 12.22
CA GLU A 139 -9.06 -5.95 13.09
C GLU A 139 -8.93 -4.45 12.82
N GLU A 140 -7.70 -3.97 12.57
CA GLU A 140 -7.40 -2.60 12.17
C GLU A 140 -6.38 -2.62 11.03
N LEU A 141 -6.63 -1.84 9.99
CA LEU A 141 -5.67 -1.65 8.91
C LEU A 141 -5.82 -0.24 8.34
N THR A 142 -4.80 0.59 8.54
CA THR A 142 -4.70 1.93 7.95
C THR A 142 -3.38 2.05 7.22
N ILE A 143 -3.44 2.47 5.97
CA ILE A 143 -2.30 2.83 5.14
C ILE A 143 -2.42 4.32 4.84
N THR A 144 -1.37 5.08 5.18
CA THR A 144 -1.25 6.49 4.86
C THR A 144 -0.06 6.68 3.93
N ALA A 145 -0.31 7.12 2.70
CA ALA A 145 0.71 7.41 1.70
C ALA A 145 0.91 8.92 1.61
N THR A 146 2.12 9.40 1.90
CA THR A 146 2.55 10.76 1.63
C THR A 146 3.41 10.77 0.38
N VAL A 147 3.01 11.56 -0.61
CA VAL A 147 3.58 11.59 -1.96
C VAL A 147 3.63 13.03 -2.49
N PRO A 148 4.45 13.32 -3.53
CA PRO A 148 4.38 14.62 -4.20
C PRO A 148 2.98 14.86 -4.76
N THR A 149 2.48 16.10 -4.62
CA THR A 149 1.20 16.48 -5.21
C THR A 149 1.26 16.35 -6.73
N PRO A 150 0.33 15.61 -7.37
CA PRO A 150 0.25 15.54 -8.81
C PRO A 150 0.08 16.92 -9.42
N LYS A 151 0.93 17.27 -10.39
CA LYS A 151 0.87 18.56 -11.07
C LYS A 151 0.22 18.39 -12.44
N PRO A 152 -0.57 19.38 -12.92
CA PRO A 152 -1.04 19.37 -14.30
C PRO A 152 0.15 19.26 -15.26
N ASN A 153 0.04 18.35 -16.22
CA ASN A 153 1.01 18.14 -17.28
C ASN A 153 0.30 18.43 -18.62
N THR A 154 0.81 19.43 -19.35
CA THR A 154 0.23 19.89 -20.62
C THR A 154 0.33 18.85 -21.71
N ASP A 155 1.41 18.07 -21.73
CA ASP A 155 1.68 17.07 -22.77
C ASP A 155 0.72 15.87 -22.62
N LEU A 156 0.33 15.57 -21.38
CA LEU A 156 -0.59 14.49 -21.03
C LEU A 156 -2.06 14.91 -21.01
N SER A 157 -2.35 16.21 -21.05
CA SER A 157 -3.69 16.77 -20.78
C SER A 157 -4.32 16.23 -19.49
N ALA A 158 -3.48 15.94 -18.49
CA ALA A 158 -3.85 15.28 -17.24
C ALA A 158 -2.87 15.65 -16.11
N ASN A 159 -3.16 15.27 -14.88
CA ASN A 159 -2.18 15.37 -13.79
C ASN A 159 -1.06 14.34 -13.99
N SER A 160 0.15 14.66 -13.50
CA SER A 160 1.33 13.79 -13.57
C SER A 160 1.12 12.44 -12.89
N ALA A 161 0.23 12.37 -11.89
CA ALA A 161 -0.13 11.14 -11.23
C ALA A 161 -1.61 11.07 -10.84
N THR A 162 -2.08 9.85 -10.60
CA THR A 162 -3.39 9.55 -10.01
C THR A 162 -3.26 8.38 -9.03
N TYR A 163 -4.13 8.31 -8.02
CA TYR A 163 -4.05 7.33 -6.94
C TYR A 163 -5.39 6.65 -6.70
N PHE A 164 -5.35 5.33 -6.51
CA PHE A 164 -6.52 4.49 -6.36
C PHE A 164 -6.41 3.61 -5.11
N PRO A 165 -7.52 3.40 -4.38
CA PRO A 165 -7.59 2.37 -3.37
C PRO A 165 -7.77 1.01 -4.05
N LEU A 166 -6.93 0.06 -3.70
CA LEU A 166 -7.03 -1.33 -4.15
C LEU A 166 -7.27 -2.22 -2.94
N SER A 167 -8.15 -3.20 -3.11
CA SER A 167 -8.35 -4.26 -2.14
C SER A 167 -8.65 -5.56 -2.88
N LEU A 168 -8.26 -6.68 -2.29
CA LEU A 168 -8.50 -7.99 -2.85
C LEU A 168 -8.74 -8.98 -1.73
N ASP A 169 -9.87 -9.67 -1.77
CA ASP A 169 -10.19 -10.76 -0.86
C ASP A 169 -9.76 -12.13 -1.41
N LYS A 170 -9.97 -13.19 -0.62
CA LYS A 170 -9.66 -14.58 -1.01
C LYS A 170 -10.43 -15.09 -2.23
N THR A 171 -11.49 -14.41 -2.64
CA THR A 171 -12.28 -14.70 -3.85
C THR A 171 -11.84 -13.89 -5.06
N ILE A 172 -10.72 -13.15 -4.95
CA ILE A 172 -10.17 -12.28 -6.00
C ILE A 172 -11.16 -11.16 -6.35
N LYS A 173 -11.83 -10.63 -5.33
CA LYS A 173 -12.76 -9.52 -5.47
C LYS A 173 -12.34 -8.32 -4.63
N PRO A 174 -12.68 -7.10 -5.09
CA PRO A 174 -12.53 -5.92 -4.25
C PRO A 174 -13.45 -6.03 -3.04
N LEU A 175 -12.99 -5.47 -1.91
CA LEU A 175 -13.86 -5.23 -0.77
C LEU A 175 -15.02 -4.32 -1.18
N LYS A 176 -16.17 -4.54 -0.55
CA LYS A 176 -17.30 -3.63 -0.73
C LYS A 176 -16.94 -2.23 -0.20
N PRO A 177 -17.46 -1.14 -0.80
CA PRO A 177 -17.15 0.22 -0.36
C PRO A 177 -17.43 0.49 1.12
N GLU A 178 -18.39 -0.20 1.72
CA GLU A 178 -18.72 -0.09 3.16
C GLU A 178 -17.66 -0.69 4.12
N TYR A 179 -16.64 -1.39 3.61
CA TYR A 179 -15.57 -1.98 4.42
C TYR A 179 -14.35 -1.07 4.56
N PHE A 180 -14.23 -0.03 3.75
CA PHE A 180 -13.08 0.87 3.80
C PHE A 180 -13.48 2.32 3.49
N ASN A 181 -12.66 3.26 3.97
CA ASN A 181 -12.70 4.65 3.56
C ASN A 181 -11.40 5.00 2.86
N PHE A 182 -11.50 5.78 1.79
CA PHE A 182 -10.36 6.34 1.06
C PHE A 182 -10.52 7.84 0.93
N ASN A 183 -9.58 8.59 1.46
CA ASN A 183 -9.60 10.06 1.45
C ASN A 183 -8.24 10.61 1.04
N SER A 184 -8.23 11.83 0.51
CA SER A 184 -7.02 12.56 0.15
C SER A 184 -7.04 13.98 0.70
N VAL A 185 -5.91 14.46 1.21
CA VAL A 185 -5.70 15.84 1.63
C VAL A 185 -4.41 16.35 1.01
N SER A 186 -4.42 17.54 0.44
CA SER A 186 -3.22 18.20 -0.10
C SER A 186 -2.72 19.28 0.87
N PHE A 187 -1.41 19.34 1.08
CA PHE A 187 -0.73 20.30 1.95
C PHE A 187 0.21 21.17 1.13
N PHE A 188 0.05 22.50 1.26
CA PHE A 188 0.93 23.52 0.69
C PHE A 188 1.30 23.28 -0.79
N ASP A 189 0.34 22.77 -1.59
CA ASP A 189 0.47 22.43 -3.02
C ASP A 189 1.68 21.55 -3.41
N SER A 190 2.33 20.92 -2.43
CA SER A 190 3.59 20.20 -2.61
C SER A 190 3.50 18.75 -2.20
N LEU A 191 2.68 18.43 -1.19
CA LEU A 191 2.47 17.08 -0.70
C LEU A 191 1.00 16.72 -0.72
N SER A 192 0.70 15.49 -1.12
CA SER A 192 -0.62 14.89 -1.01
C SER A 192 -0.55 13.69 -0.08
N ILE A 193 -1.52 13.60 0.83
CA ILE A 193 -1.66 12.53 1.80
C ILE A 193 -2.92 11.75 1.43
N TYR A 194 -2.74 10.49 1.07
CA TYR A 194 -3.81 9.54 0.80
C TYR A 194 -3.94 8.59 1.99
N THR A 195 -5.15 8.47 2.54
CA THR A 195 -5.43 7.58 3.67
C THR A 195 -6.45 6.56 3.24
N LEU A 196 -6.05 5.29 3.27
CA LEU A 196 -6.91 4.13 3.06
C LEU A 196 -7.06 3.40 4.40
N LYS A 197 -8.28 3.35 4.92
CA LYS A 197 -8.60 2.80 6.24
C LYS A 197 -9.70 1.76 6.15
N LEU A 198 -9.46 0.60 6.75
CA LEU A 198 -10.48 -0.41 6.99
C LEU A 198 -11.44 0.07 8.10
N VAL A 199 -12.75 0.03 7.84
CA VAL A 199 -13.79 0.44 8.81
C VAL A 199 -14.51 -0.74 9.46
N LYS A 200 -14.43 -1.94 8.87
CA LYS A 200 -14.96 -3.20 9.41
C LYS A 200 -13.86 -4.25 9.36
N SER A 201 -13.73 -5.07 10.40
CA SER A 201 -12.74 -6.15 10.40
C SER A 201 -12.88 -7.04 9.15
N ALA A 202 -11.73 -7.39 8.56
CA ALA A 202 -11.64 -8.12 7.30
C ALA A 202 -10.85 -9.42 7.48
N PRO A 203 -11.53 -10.58 7.55
CA PRO A 203 -10.90 -11.87 7.81
C PRO A 203 -10.16 -12.52 6.63
N ASP A 204 -10.32 -11.99 5.43
CA ASP A 204 -10.09 -12.73 4.19
C ASP A 204 -9.34 -11.88 3.15
N LEU A 205 -8.41 -11.03 3.59
CA LEU A 205 -7.64 -10.13 2.71
C LEU A 205 -6.43 -10.83 2.09
N TYR A 206 -6.29 -10.71 0.77
CA TYR A 206 -5.03 -10.98 0.05
C TYR A 206 -4.22 -9.72 -0.21
N SER A 207 -4.88 -8.58 -0.44
CA SER A 207 -4.19 -7.31 -0.58
C SER A 207 -5.04 -6.12 -0.17
N PHE A 208 -4.37 -5.08 0.31
CA PHE A 208 -4.94 -3.78 0.62
C PHE A 208 -3.89 -2.72 0.34
N ALA A 209 -4.15 -1.79 -0.58
CA ALA A 209 -3.11 -0.92 -1.11
C ALA A 209 -3.64 0.42 -1.59
N ILE A 210 -2.76 1.42 -1.54
CA ILE A 210 -2.88 2.66 -2.31
C ILE A 210 -1.92 2.50 -3.49
N TRP A 211 -2.47 2.44 -4.70
CA TRP A 211 -1.70 2.34 -5.94
C TRP A 211 -1.79 3.65 -6.71
N GLY A 212 -0.64 4.28 -6.89
CA GLY A 212 -0.45 5.49 -7.67
C GLY A 212 0.17 5.18 -9.02
N ARG A 213 -0.43 5.71 -10.08
CA ARG A 213 0.14 5.72 -11.43
C ARG A 213 0.85 7.06 -11.63
N GLU A 214 2.14 7.05 -11.95
CA GLU A 214 2.93 8.26 -12.26
C GLU A 214 3.31 8.25 -13.74
N TYR A 215 2.71 9.14 -14.50
CA TYR A 215 2.76 9.14 -15.96
C TYR A 215 4.04 9.78 -16.53
N THR A 216 4.77 10.57 -15.75
CA THR A 216 5.96 11.27 -16.27
C THR A 216 7.18 10.38 -16.45
N THR A 217 7.17 9.17 -15.88
CA THR A 217 8.25 8.18 -15.98
C THR A 217 7.83 6.95 -16.80
N ASP A 218 6.92 7.16 -17.74
CA ASP A 218 6.56 6.15 -18.74
C ASP A 218 7.70 5.93 -19.72
N ASP A 219 7.83 4.68 -20.19
CA ASP A 219 8.90 4.23 -21.10
C ASP A 219 10.34 4.32 -20.53
N GLU A 220 10.49 4.66 -19.25
CA GLU A 220 11.77 4.60 -18.54
C GLU A 220 12.18 3.16 -18.17
N GLU A 221 13.42 2.99 -17.72
CA GLU A 221 13.99 1.70 -17.32
C GLU A 221 13.32 1.13 -16.05
N ILE A 222 13.06 -0.17 -16.06
CA ILE A 222 12.43 -0.89 -14.94
C ILE A 222 13.31 -0.78 -13.69
N SER A 223 12.70 -0.50 -12.55
CA SER A 223 13.43 -0.43 -11.28
C SER A 223 14.02 -1.80 -10.89
N PRO A 224 15.33 -1.88 -10.60
CA PRO A 224 16.00 -3.15 -10.35
C PRO A 224 15.50 -3.82 -9.05
N PRO A 225 15.58 -5.16 -8.95
CA PRO A 225 15.33 -5.88 -7.70
C PRO A 225 16.23 -5.39 -6.56
N ARG A 226 15.73 -5.47 -5.33
CA ARG A 226 16.50 -5.19 -4.12
C ARG A 226 16.95 -6.47 -3.46
N GLU A 227 18.06 -6.39 -2.72
CA GLU A 227 18.40 -7.43 -1.74
C GLU A 227 17.41 -7.34 -0.57
N HIS A 228 16.67 -8.43 -0.35
CA HIS A 228 15.78 -8.55 0.80
C HIS A 228 16.50 -9.35 1.88
N VAL A 229 16.82 -8.72 3.00
CA VAL A 229 17.40 -9.44 4.15
C VAL A 229 16.30 -10.26 4.81
N GLU A 230 16.35 -11.57 4.62
CA GLU A 230 15.42 -12.52 5.21
C GLU A 230 15.79 -12.74 6.69
N GLY A 231 14.89 -12.43 7.62
CA GLY A 231 15.06 -12.83 9.02
C GLY A 231 15.66 -11.79 9.98
N ALA A 232 15.57 -10.49 9.69
CA ALA A 232 15.82 -9.49 10.73
C ALA A 232 14.70 -9.51 11.77
N ASP A 233 14.80 -10.42 12.73
CA ASP A 233 14.24 -10.21 14.05
C ASP A 233 14.86 -8.94 14.62
N ASP A 234 14.01 -7.96 14.88
CA ASP A 234 14.33 -6.75 15.60
C ASP A 234 14.82 -7.12 17.01
N SER A 235 16.11 -7.37 17.14
CA SER A 235 16.80 -7.44 18.42
C SER A 235 18.31 -7.24 18.25
N THR A 236 18.85 -6.34 19.06
CA THR A 236 20.28 -6.06 19.32
C THR A 236 21.04 -5.25 18.27
N THR A 237 20.90 -3.92 18.38
CA THR A 237 22.06 -3.04 18.37
C THR A 237 22.97 -3.43 19.54
N THR A 238 23.90 -4.36 19.32
CA THR A 238 25.04 -4.54 20.21
C THR A 238 26.16 -3.67 19.68
N THR A 239 26.26 -2.46 20.23
CA THR A 239 27.47 -1.64 20.18
C THR A 239 28.65 -2.49 20.69
N PRO A 240 29.70 -2.75 19.90
CA PRO A 240 30.96 -3.19 20.48
C PRO A 240 31.51 -2.02 21.31
N ALA A 241 31.76 -2.26 22.60
CA ALA A 241 32.46 -1.33 23.45
C ALA A 241 33.81 -0.95 22.80
N PRO A 242 34.21 0.33 22.81
CA PRO A 242 35.56 0.71 22.41
C PRO A 242 36.51 0.32 23.54
N GLU A 243 37.47 -0.56 23.23
CA GLU A 243 38.67 -0.72 24.04
C GLU A 243 39.45 0.60 24.00
N ASP A 244 39.80 1.06 25.20
CA ASP A 244 40.68 2.20 25.46
C ASP A 244 42.01 2.00 24.74
N ASP A 245 42.33 2.90 23.81
CA ASP A 245 43.69 3.39 23.61
C ASP A 245 43.63 4.75 22.90
N ALA A 246 44.14 5.77 23.60
CA ALA A 246 44.37 7.12 23.09
C ALA A 246 45.87 7.43 23.20
N PRO A 247 46.38 8.52 22.60
CA PRO A 247 45.84 9.34 21.51
C PRO A 247 46.87 9.52 20.37
N ASP A 248 46.43 9.88 19.16
CA ASP A 248 47.16 10.95 18.46
C ASP A 248 46.35 11.72 17.40
N SER A 249 46.55 13.03 17.49
CA SER A 249 46.44 14.12 16.51
C SER A 249 45.38 14.13 15.37
N SER A 250 44.54 15.18 15.44
CA SER A 250 44.38 16.22 14.41
C SER A 250 43.08 16.28 13.57
N PHE A 251 42.51 17.50 13.62
CA PHE A 251 41.58 18.19 12.71
C PHE A 251 40.15 17.64 12.48
N ILE A 252 39.21 18.21 13.23
CA ILE A 252 37.78 18.27 12.92
C ILE A 252 37.46 19.64 12.30
N HIS A 253 36.83 19.65 11.12
CA HIS A 253 35.82 20.64 10.75
C HIS A 253 34.69 19.91 10.03
N LYS A 254 33.62 19.58 10.77
CA LYS A 254 32.30 19.24 10.21
C LYS A 254 31.32 20.34 10.63
N SER A 255 30.89 21.13 9.66
CA SER A 255 29.83 22.11 9.82
C SER A 255 28.49 21.39 9.98
N SER A 256 27.89 21.49 11.15
CA SER A 256 26.53 21.04 11.43
C SER A 256 25.59 22.24 11.32
N LEU A 257 24.65 22.19 10.37
CA LEU A 257 23.62 23.20 10.17
C LEU A 257 22.42 22.84 11.05
N THR A 258 22.33 23.45 12.24
CA THR A 258 21.20 23.28 13.15
C THR A 258 20.08 24.26 12.79
N LEU A 259 18.94 23.74 12.35
CA LEU A 259 17.72 24.53 12.10
C LEU A 259 17.01 24.77 13.46
N LEU A 260 17.02 26.02 13.93
CA LEU A 260 16.21 26.45 15.07
C LEU A 260 14.77 26.71 14.61
N VAL A 261 13.82 25.90 15.09
CA VAL A 261 12.39 26.19 15.03
C VAL A 261 12.02 26.97 16.28
N THR A 262 11.75 28.27 16.14
CA THR A 262 11.20 29.08 17.22
C THR A 262 9.68 28.94 17.26
N SER A 263 9.18 28.55 18.42
CA SER A 263 7.76 28.47 18.77
C SER A 263 7.18 29.87 18.92
N GLY A 264 6.46 30.33 17.89
CA GLY A 264 5.61 31.52 17.95
C GLY A 264 4.19 31.14 18.37
N SER A 265 3.82 31.42 19.62
CA SER A 265 2.44 31.34 20.10
C SER A 265 1.57 32.41 19.41
N PRO A 266 0.40 32.06 18.85
CA PRO A 266 -0.57 33.06 18.41
C PRO A 266 -1.41 33.52 19.61
N SER A 267 -1.35 34.82 19.88
CA SER A 267 -2.21 35.51 20.84
C SER A 267 -3.66 35.51 20.35
N LEU A 268 -4.58 35.21 21.27
CA LEU A 268 -6.01 35.42 21.08
C LEU A 268 -6.31 36.91 20.86
N ARG A 269 -7.07 37.22 19.81
CA ARG A 269 -7.90 38.42 19.77
C ARG A 269 -9.31 38.07 19.32
N SER A 270 -10.24 38.35 20.23
CA SER A 270 -11.68 38.34 20.03
C SER A 270 -12.12 39.55 19.19
N GLY A 271 -13.16 39.36 18.38
CA GLY A 271 -13.80 40.43 17.61
C GLY A 271 -14.87 39.91 16.64
N SER A 272 -16.09 39.83 17.17
CA SER A 272 -17.47 39.67 16.62
C SER A 272 -17.81 39.87 15.11
N PRO A 273 -19.00 39.38 14.67
CA PRO A 273 -19.40 39.23 13.27
C PRO A 273 -20.26 40.39 12.72
N LEU A 274 -20.20 40.62 11.41
CA LEU A 274 -21.15 41.43 10.61
C LEU A 274 -21.21 40.79 9.19
N GLU A 275 -22.29 40.09 8.85
CA GLU A 275 -23.50 40.54 8.13
C GLU A 275 -23.32 40.77 6.60
N LYS A 276 -24.09 39.97 5.83
CA LYS A 276 -24.71 40.21 4.51
C LYS A 276 -23.93 40.99 3.44
N TYR A 277 -23.70 40.36 2.30
CA TYR A 277 -24.44 40.55 1.04
C TYR A 277 -24.24 39.34 0.12
#